data_AF-A0A257PLQ8-F1
#
_entry.id   AF-A0A257PLQ8-F1
#
_cell.length_a   1.000
_cell.length_b   1.000
_cell.length_c   1.000
_cell.angle_alpha   90.00
_cell.angle_beta   90.00
_cell.angle_gamma   90.00
#
_symmetry.space_group_name_H-M   'P 1'
#
loop_
_entity.id
_entity.type
_entity.pdbx_description
1 polymer ?
#
loop_
_entity_poly.entity_id
_entity_poly.type
_entity_poly.pdbx_seq_one_letter_code
_entity_poly.pdbx_strand_id
1 'polypeptide(L)'
;MTATNKVEIIQEASSIEGLDKIFETDAITAIDRDNSDNCPTPLPNTSDKLPDLTPEEAAQVLGKSARTIRRMLEKGSLTGYKINGKKRDEWRIPAGEVSDISDLVTVTKSVTDRNDDRLVLELRSRIDQLESKLDGAQREIQAAAFRNGYLESQTELKDQQIKLLTDSQHKTGWWAKFSSWFFKAQ
;
A
#
# COMPACT_ATOMS: atom_id res chain seq x y z
N MET A 1 -23.41 -41.45 -21.92
CA MET A 1 -22.74 -41.39 -20.59
C MET A 1 -22.30 -39.95 -20.39
N THR A 2 -23.16 -39.13 -19.76
CA THR A 2 -22.94 -37.69 -19.57
C THR A 2 -22.77 -37.41 -18.09
N ALA A 3 -21.57 -36.97 -17.70
CA ALA A 3 -21.24 -36.63 -16.33
C ALA A 3 -21.87 -35.28 -15.95
N THR A 4 -22.68 -35.27 -14.89
CA THR A 4 -23.21 -34.05 -14.27
C THR A 4 -22.17 -33.47 -13.32
N ASN A 5 -21.65 -32.30 -13.65
CA ASN A 5 -20.69 -31.56 -12.83
C ASN A 5 -21.45 -30.69 -11.83
N LYS A 6 -21.39 -31.04 -10.55
CA LYS A 6 -22.06 -30.33 -9.44
C LYS A 6 -21.09 -29.27 -8.90
N VAL A 7 -21.36 -28.00 -9.18
CA VAL A 7 -20.58 -26.87 -8.65
C VAL A 7 -21.20 -26.46 -7.32
N GLU A 8 -20.50 -26.74 -6.22
CA GLU A 8 -20.84 -26.24 -4.89
C GLU A 8 -20.27 -24.83 -4.72
N ILE A 9 -21.15 -23.86 -4.50
CA ILE A 9 -20.80 -22.47 -4.20
C ILE A 9 -20.55 -22.38 -2.71
N ILE A 10 -19.28 -22.17 -2.32
CA ILE A 10 -18.90 -21.87 -0.94
C ILE A 10 -19.06 -20.36 -0.76
N GLN A 11 -20.08 -19.94 0.01
CA GLN A 11 -20.18 -18.58 0.53
C GLN A 11 -19.31 -18.46 1.77
N GLU A 12 -18.08 -17.99 1.61
CA GLU A 12 -17.26 -17.49 2.72
C GLU A 12 -17.64 -16.02 3.00
N ALA A 13 -18.30 -15.79 4.13
CA ALA A 13 -18.54 -14.45 4.64
C ALA A 13 -17.21 -13.88 5.17
N SER A 14 -16.72 -12.81 4.53
CA SER A 14 -15.55 -12.06 5.00
C SER A 14 -15.89 -11.32 6.30
N SER A 15 -15.40 -11.84 7.42
CA SER A 15 -15.48 -11.19 8.73
C SER A 15 -14.46 -10.04 8.85
N ILE A 16 -14.93 -8.87 9.29
CA ILE A 16 -14.17 -7.62 9.52
C ILE A 16 -13.79 -7.42 11.00
N GLU A 17 -13.87 -8.48 11.80
CA GLU A 17 -13.67 -8.44 13.24
C GLU A 17 -12.17 -8.46 13.58
N GLY A 18 -11.57 -7.28 13.83
CA GLY A 18 -10.17 -7.19 14.30
C GLY A 18 -9.38 -5.90 14.03
N LEU A 19 -9.94 -4.88 13.37
CA LEU A 19 -9.19 -3.67 12.97
C LEU A 19 -9.13 -2.55 14.01
N ASP A 20 -9.86 -2.64 15.11
CA ASP A 20 -9.98 -1.56 16.10
C ASP A 20 -8.71 -1.33 16.95
N LYS A 21 -7.75 -2.27 16.94
CA LYS A 21 -6.54 -2.19 17.79
C LYS A 21 -5.38 -1.37 17.21
N ILE A 22 -5.54 -0.77 16.03
CA ILE A 22 -4.43 -0.09 15.33
C ILE A 22 -4.38 1.41 15.62
N PHE A 23 -5.45 2.02 16.15
CA PHE A 23 -5.54 3.47 16.31
C PHE A 23 -5.36 3.99 17.76
N GLU A 24 -4.94 3.15 18.70
CA GLU A 24 -4.68 3.56 20.10
C GLU A 24 -3.18 3.58 20.43
N THR A 25 -2.41 4.51 19.85
CA THR A 25 -1.12 4.92 20.45
C THR A 25 -0.84 6.40 20.22
N ASP A 26 -1.49 7.25 21.02
CA ASP A 26 -0.98 8.57 21.36
C ASP A 26 -0.33 8.51 22.75
N ALA A 27 0.80 9.21 22.90
CA ALA A 27 1.51 9.61 24.13
C ALA A 27 2.91 8.98 24.32
N ILE A 28 3.93 9.67 23.82
CA ILE A 28 5.20 9.82 24.55
C ILE A 28 5.54 11.30 24.63
N THR A 29 5.68 11.72 25.87
CA THR A 29 5.76 13.05 26.43
C THR A 29 7.14 13.71 26.25
N ALA A 30 7.09 15.04 26.23
CA ALA A 30 8.20 15.94 26.44
C ALA A 30 9.06 15.56 27.67
N ILE A 31 10.38 15.73 27.53
CA ILE A 31 11.31 15.83 28.67
C ILE A 31 12.21 17.03 28.41
N ASP A 32 11.84 18.15 29.05
CA ASP A 32 12.77 19.20 29.44
C ASP A 32 13.71 18.66 30.52
N ARG A 33 15.01 18.95 30.40
CA ARG A 33 15.96 18.95 31.52
C ARG A 33 17.03 20.03 31.29
N ASP A 34 16.84 21.14 31.99
CA ASP A 34 17.93 21.96 32.53
C ASP A 34 18.85 21.08 33.42
N ASN A 35 20.17 21.28 33.39
CA ASN A 35 20.96 21.81 34.53
C ASN A 35 22.51 21.65 34.38
N SER A 36 23.20 22.60 35.03
CA SER A 36 24.53 22.56 35.68
C SER A 36 25.86 22.78 34.90
N ASP A 37 26.44 23.96 35.18
CA ASP A 37 27.75 24.20 35.80
C ASP A 37 29.10 23.98 35.06
N ASN A 38 29.78 25.13 34.84
CA ASN A 38 31.19 25.44 35.06
C ASN A 38 32.32 24.50 34.57
N CYS A 39 33.22 25.04 33.74
CA CYS A 39 34.61 25.42 34.11
C CYS A 39 35.41 25.85 32.86
N PRO A 40 35.98 27.08 32.80
CA PRO A 40 36.90 27.45 31.73
C PRO A 40 38.30 26.94 32.08
N THR A 41 38.80 25.98 31.30
CA THR A 41 40.20 25.52 31.35
C THR A 41 40.98 26.01 30.12
N PRO A 42 42.31 26.19 30.25
CA PRO A 42 43.08 27.15 29.46
C PRO A 42 43.54 26.60 28.11
N LEU A 43 43.68 27.52 27.15
CA LEU A 43 44.28 27.36 25.82
C LEU A 43 45.62 26.60 25.84
N PRO A 44 45.94 25.89 24.75
CA PRO A 44 47.14 26.28 24.02
C PRO A 44 46.95 26.31 22.49
N ASN A 45 47.43 27.41 21.93
CA ASN A 45 47.73 27.70 20.53
C ASN A 45 48.16 26.47 19.71
N THR A 46 47.51 26.19 18.56
CA THR A 46 48.15 25.58 17.37
C THR A 46 47.27 25.80 16.13
N SER A 47 47.74 26.66 15.20
CA SER A 47 47.43 26.72 13.76
C SER A 47 45.95 26.78 13.33
N ASP A 48 45.60 27.84 12.59
CA ASP A 48 44.31 28.06 11.91
C ASP A 48 43.95 26.96 10.87
N LYS A 49 43.65 25.76 11.34
CA LYS A 49 43.02 24.69 10.58
C LYS A 49 41.62 24.51 11.15
N LEU A 50 40.62 24.57 10.27
CA LEU A 50 39.24 24.23 10.63
C LEU A 50 39.23 22.91 11.40
N PRO A 51 38.45 22.80 12.48
CA PRO A 51 38.44 21.59 13.31
C PRO A 51 38.06 20.39 12.44
N ASP A 52 38.86 19.32 12.52
CA ASP A 52 38.56 18.09 11.80
C ASP A 52 37.23 17.51 12.29
N LEU A 53 36.35 17.18 11.35
CA LEU A 53 35.01 16.73 11.67
C LEU A 53 35.03 15.31 12.21
N THR A 54 34.18 15.09 13.21
CA THR A 54 33.84 13.74 13.65
C THR A 54 32.93 13.06 12.61
N PRO A 55 32.84 11.71 12.61
CA PRO A 55 31.98 10.99 11.66
C PRO A 55 30.49 11.31 11.84
N GLU A 56 30.11 11.82 13.02
CA GLU A 56 28.74 12.20 13.36
C GLU A 56 28.40 13.59 12.81
N GLU A 57 29.32 14.55 12.93
CA GLU A 57 29.16 15.87 12.31
C GLU A 57 29.19 15.75 10.78
N ALA A 58 30.12 14.95 10.23
CA ALA A 58 30.16 14.68 8.79
C ALA A 58 28.89 13.99 8.27
N ALA A 59 28.27 13.13 9.09
CA ALA A 59 26.99 12.52 8.79
C ALA A 59 25.86 13.55 8.67
N GLN A 60 25.83 14.54 9.57
CA GLN A 60 24.87 15.64 9.50
C GLN A 60 25.09 16.50 8.25
N VAL A 61 26.34 16.87 7.97
CA VAL A 61 26.68 17.71 6.81
C VAL A 61 26.35 17.01 5.48
N LEU A 62 26.66 15.71 5.36
CA LEU A 62 26.42 14.95 4.13
C LEU A 62 25.01 14.34 4.03
N GLY A 63 24.17 14.49 5.07
CA GLY A 63 22.84 13.88 5.13
C GLY A 63 22.86 12.34 5.05
N LYS A 64 23.89 11.69 5.57
CA LYS A 64 24.06 10.23 5.60
C LYS A 64 24.11 9.72 7.02
N SER A 65 23.83 8.43 7.24
CA SER A 65 24.01 7.85 8.58
C SER A 65 25.49 7.79 8.97
N ALA A 66 25.80 7.97 10.26
CA ALA A 66 27.18 7.84 10.78
C ALA A 66 27.79 6.46 10.48
N ARG A 67 26.98 5.40 10.44
CA ARG A 67 27.41 4.06 10.03
C ARG A 67 27.86 4.02 8.57
N THR A 68 27.14 4.71 7.68
CA THR A 68 27.51 4.84 6.27
C THR A 68 28.82 5.59 6.13
N ILE A 69 29.01 6.68 6.87
CA ILE A 69 30.26 7.45 6.88
C ILE A 69 31.45 6.59 7.33
N ARG A 70 31.32 5.85 8.44
CA ARG A 70 32.37 4.92 8.90
C ARG A 70 32.70 3.86 7.86
N ARG A 71 31.69 3.27 7.20
CA ARG A 71 31.90 2.31 6.12
C ARG A 71 32.61 2.93 4.92
N MET A 72 32.32 4.19 4.59
CA MET A 72 32.98 4.91 3.49
C MET A 72 34.45 5.19 3.81
N LEU A 73 34.76 5.52 5.07
CA LEU A 73 36.14 5.66 5.56
C LEU A 73 36.91 4.33 5.50
N GLU A 74 36.31 3.25 6.00
CA GLU A 74 36.92 1.91 5.95
C GLU A 74 37.18 1.43 4.51
N LYS A 75 36.28 1.78 3.58
CA LYS A 75 36.41 1.45 2.16
C LYS A 75 37.41 2.37 1.43
N GLY A 76 37.85 3.47 2.04
CA GLY A 76 38.67 4.49 1.40
C GLY A 76 37.92 5.34 0.36
N SER A 77 36.57 5.32 0.38
CA SER A 77 35.73 6.17 -0.46
C SER A 77 35.61 7.58 0.08
N LEU A 78 35.85 7.76 1.39
CA LEU A 78 36.02 9.04 2.04
C LEU A 78 37.41 9.03 2.67
N THR A 79 38.13 10.12 2.51
CA THR A 79 39.42 10.35 3.17
C THR A 79 39.19 10.72 4.62
N GLY A 80 39.95 10.06 5.48
CA GLY A 80 39.97 10.32 6.90
C GLY A 80 41.09 9.55 7.53
N TYR A 81 41.40 9.89 8.77
CA TYR A 81 42.50 9.29 9.50
C TYR A 81 42.07 8.95 10.91
N LYS A 82 42.80 8.00 11.51
CA LYS A 82 42.52 7.50 12.84
C LYS A 82 43.39 8.24 13.85
N ILE A 83 42.77 8.83 14.86
CA ILE A 83 43.44 9.46 16.00
C ILE A 83 43.23 8.59 17.23
N ASN A 84 44.29 8.36 18.01
CA ASN A 84 44.18 7.66 19.28
C ASN A 84 43.48 8.55 20.30
N GLY A 85 42.18 8.38 20.46
CA GLY A 85 41.37 9.09 21.45
C GLY A 85 41.61 8.56 22.86
N LYS A 86 41.17 9.32 23.87
CA LYS A 86 41.37 8.99 25.29
C LYS A 86 40.79 7.64 25.72
N LYS A 87 39.75 7.17 25.02
CA LYS A 87 39.05 5.91 25.33
C LYS A 87 39.24 4.85 24.24
N ARG A 88 39.19 5.25 22.97
CA ARG A 88 39.31 4.40 21.79
C ARG A 88 39.80 5.26 20.62
N ASP A 89 40.30 4.59 19.60
CA ASP A 89 40.67 5.24 18.36
C ASP A 89 39.44 5.84 17.67
N GLU A 90 39.52 7.11 17.31
CA GLU A 90 38.46 7.90 16.70
C GLU A 90 38.84 8.26 15.25
N TRP A 91 37.90 8.10 14.33
CA TRP A 91 38.07 8.56 12.96
C TRP A 91 37.83 10.06 12.87
N ARG A 92 38.70 10.79 12.17
CA ARG A 92 38.53 12.22 11.87
C ARG A 92 38.63 12.46 10.38
N ILE A 93 37.83 13.42 9.91
CA ILE A 93 37.72 13.78 8.50
C ILE A 93 38.24 15.22 8.35
N PRO A 94 39.22 15.47 7.47
CA PRO A 94 39.69 16.83 7.22
C PRO A 94 38.56 17.68 6.63
N ALA A 95 38.31 18.85 7.22
CA ALA A 95 37.16 19.69 6.87
C ALA A 95 37.11 20.10 5.39
N GLY A 96 38.28 20.22 4.73
CA GLY A 96 38.38 20.64 3.33
C GLY A 96 37.71 19.69 2.33
N GLU A 97 37.54 18.41 2.66
CA GLU A 97 37.04 17.41 1.70
C GLU A 97 35.52 17.23 1.75
N VAL A 98 34.91 17.57 2.88
CA VAL A 98 33.44 17.49 3.03
C VAL A 98 32.76 18.58 2.21
N SER A 99 33.40 19.74 2.05
CA SER A 99 32.90 20.86 1.24
C SER A 99 32.80 20.51 -0.25
N ASP A 100 33.83 19.88 -0.83
CA ASP A 100 33.86 19.51 -2.25
C ASP A 100 32.74 18.50 -2.61
N ILE A 101 32.40 17.61 -1.67
CA ILE A 101 31.33 16.62 -1.85
C ILE A 101 29.96 17.27 -1.67
N SER A 102 29.81 18.21 -0.74
CA SER A 102 28.56 18.94 -0.50
C SER A 102 28.12 19.77 -1.71
N ASP A 103 29.06 20.42 -2.38
CA ASP A 103 28.77 21.24 -3.56
C ASP A 103 28.31 20.38 -4.75
N LEU A 104 28.88 19.18 -4.91
CA LEU A 104 28.43 18.22 -5.92
C LEU A 104 27.02 17.66 -5.63
N VAL A 105 26.70 17.40 -4.35
CA VAL A 105 25.37 16.92 -3.93
C VAL A 105 24.30 17.99 -4.18
N THR A 106 24.63 19.26 -3.99
CA THR A 106 23.67 20.36 -4.17
C THR A 106 23.29 20.55 -5.66
N VAL A 107 24.24 20.38 -6.59
CA VAL A 107 23.97 20.45 -8.03
C VAL A 107 23.08 19.28 -8.49
N THR A 108 23.30 18.07 -7.98
CA THR A 108 22.47 16.91 -8.35
C THR A 108 21.02 17.01 -7.86
N LYS A 109 20.78 17.60 -6.67
CA LYS A 109 19.42 17.80 -6.13
C LYS A 109 18.55 18.68 -7.02
N SER A 110 19.12 19.75 -7.60
CA SER A 110 18.36 20.68 -8.45
C SER A 110 17.92 20.08 -9.80
N VAL A 111 18.62 19.06 -10.30
CA VAL A 111 18.29 18.37 -11.55
C VAL A 111 17.32 17.20 -11.29
N THR A 112 17.40 16.55 -10.12
CA THR A 112 16.41 15.53 -9.71
C THR A 112 15.05 16.16 -9.40
N ASP A 113 14.99 17.29 -8.68
CA ASP A 113 13.71 17.95 -8.32
C ASP A 113 12.81 18.23 -9.54
N ARG A 114 13.40 18.65 -10.68
CA ARG A 114 12.63 18.91 -11.91
C ARG A 114 12.14 17.64 -12.61
N ASN A 115 12.89 16.54 -12.50
CA ASN A 115 12.49 15.26 -13.08
C ASN A 115 11.46 14.57 -12.20
N ASP A 116 11.56 14.74 -10.88
CA ASP A 116 10.62 14.22 -9.91
C ASP A 116 9.23 14.84 -10.09
N ASP A 117 9.13 16.16 -10.31
CA ASP A 117 7.85 16.82 -10.61
C ASP A 117 7.18 16.26 -11.88
N ARG A 118 7.97 16.01 -12.94
CA ARG A 118 7.46 15.42 -14.19
C ARG A 118 6.97 13.99 -13.98
N LEU A 119 7.74 13.17 -13.25
CA LEU A 119 7.35 11.81 -12.91
C LEU A 119 6.09 11.77 -12.04
N VAL A 120 5.98 12.69 -11.07
CA VAL A 120 4.80 12.81 -10.21
C VAL A 120 3.56 13.16 -11.04
N LEU A 121 3.67 14.09 -12.00
CA LEU A 121 2.56 14.42 -12.91
C LEU A 121 2.15 13.23 -13.79
N GLU A 122 3.11 12.48 -14.32
CA GLU A 122 2.83 11.29 -15.13
C GLU A 122 2.17 10.19 -14.32
N LEU A 123 2.65 9.94 -13.10
CA LEU A 123 2.06 8.98 -12.18
C LEU A 123 0.63 9.35 -11.80
N ARG A 124 0.36 10.64 -11.52
CA ARG A 124 -1.00 11.14 -11.27
C ARG A 124 -1.90 10.91 -12.46
N SER A 125 -1.45 11.29 -13.67
CA SER A 125 -2.22 11.03 -14.89
C SER A 125 -2.51 9.54 -15.09
N ARG A 126 -1.57 8.67 -14.72
CA ARG A 126 -1.77 7.22 -14.81
C ARG A 126 -2.77 6.71 -13.78
N ILE A 127 -2.78 7.26 -12.57
CA ILE A 127 -3.78 6.96 -11.53
C ILE A 127 -5.16 7.37 -12.05
N ASP A 128 -5.33 8.59 -12.54
CA ASP A 128 -6.62 9.07 -13.08
C ASP A 128 -7.13 8.18 -14.23
N GLN A 129 -6.24 7.75 -15.13
CA GLN A 129 -6.58 6.82 -16.20
C GLN A 129 -7.03 5.45 -15.69
N LEU A 130 -6.39 4.95 -14.63
CA LEU A 130 -6.75 3.66 -14.03
C LEU A 130 -8.07 3.75 -13.28
N GLU A 131 -8.31 4.83 -12.53
CA GLU A 131 -9.57 5.09 -11.85
C GLU A 131 -10.73 5.21 -12.85
N SER A 132 -10.55 5.97 -13.94
CA SER A 132 -11.57 6.09 -14.98
C SER A 132 -11.91 4.74 -15.64
N LYS A 133 -10.92 3.86 -15.83
CA LYS A 133 -11.15 2.50 -16.36
C LYS A 133 -11.89 1.63 -15.36
N LEU A 134 -11.56 1.73 -14.07
CA LEU A 134 -12.21 0.98 -13.01
C LEU A 134 -13.69 1.38 -12.88
N ASP A 135 -13.97 2.68 -12.92
CA ASP A 135 -15.34 3.21 -12.95
C ASP A 135 -16.12 2.71 -14.17
N GLY A 136 -15.50 2.73 -15.34
CA GLY A 136 -16.10 2.21 -16.58
C GLY A 136 -16.47 0.73 -16.46
N ALA A 137 -15.51 -0.10 -16.05
CA ALA A 137 -15.73 -1.53 -15.84
C ALA A 137 -16.80 -1.80 -14.78
N GLN A 138 -16.83 -1.04 -13.69
CA GLN A 138 -17.83 -1.18 -12.65
C GLN A 138 -19.24 -0.86 -13.15
N ARG A 139 -19.39 0.20 -13.96
CA ARG A 139 -20.67 0.52 -14.61
C ARG A 139 -21.12 -0.58 -15.57
N GLU A 140 -20.20 -1.15 -16.36
CA GLU A 140 -20.49 -2.26 -17.27
C GLU A 140 -20.97 -3.51 -16.52
N ILE A 141 -20.29 -3.86 -15.42
CA ILE A 141 -20.70 -4.98 -14.56
C ILE A 141 -22.09 -4.74 -13.97
N GLN A 142 -22.35 -3.53 -13.46
CA GLN A 142 -23.67 -3.19 -12.92
C GLN A 142 -24.75 -3.28 -13.99
N ALA A 143 -24.51 -2.74 -15.19
CA ALA A 143 -25.45 -2.81 -16.31
C ALA A 143 -25.74 -4.26 -16.73
N ALA A 144 -24.71 -5.11 -16.78
CA ALA A 144 -24.86 -6.53 -17.06
C ALA A 144 -25.64 -7.25 -15.96
N ALA A 145 -25.39 -6.94 -14.68
CA ALA A 145 -26.12 -7.49 -13.55
C ALA A 145 -27.61 -7.09 -13.60
N PHE A 146 -27.92 -5.82 -13.88
CA PHE A 146 -29.31 -5.37 -14.07
C PHE A 146 -29.99 -6.10 -15.23
N ARG A 147 -29.30 -6.28 -16.36
CA ARG A 147 -29.84 -7.01 -17.51
C ARG A 147 -30.10 -8.48 -17.18
N ASN A 148 -29.16 -9.14 -16.49
CA ASN A 148 -29.32 -10.53 -16.07
C ASN A 148 -30.50 -10.68 -15.10
N GLY A 149 -30.59 -9.84 -14.07
CA GLY A 149 -31.72 -9.87 -13.13
C GLY A 149 -33.08 -9.63 -13.82
N TYR A 150 -33.13 -8.73 -14.80
CA TYR A 150 -34.34 -8.53 -15.61
C TYR A 150 -34.70 -9.78 -16.42
N LEU A 151 -33.75 -10.38 -17.11
CA LEU A 151 -33.98 -11.59 -17.90
C LEU A 151 -34.37 -12.79 -17.02
N GLU A 152 -33.75 -12.94 -15.86
CA GLU A 152 -34.09 -13.96 -14.86
C GLU A 152 -35.54 -13.82 -14.39
N SER A 153 -35.97 -12.59 -14.08
CA SER A 153 -37.37 -12.32 -13.71
C SER A 153 -38.35 -12.66 -14.85
N GLN A 154 -37.99 -12.40 -16.11
CA GLN A 154 -38.82 -12.78 -17.25
C GLN A 154 -38.90 -14.29 -17.43
N THR A 155 -37.79 -15.01 -17.24
CA THR A 155 -37.78 -16.46 -17.35
C THR A 155 -38.61 -17.10 -16.24
N GLU A 156 -38.52 -16.59 -15.01
CA GLU A 156 -39.31 -17.09 -13.88
C GLU A 156 -40.81 -16.90 -14.12
N LEU A 157 -41.22 -15.73 -14.63
CA LEU A 157 -42.61 -15.47 -15.00
C LEU A 157 -43.13 -16.44 -16.07
N LYS A 158 -42.31 -16.72 -17.09
CA LYS A 158 -42.66 -17.69 -18.15
C LYS A 158 -42.76 -19.10 -17.60
N ASP A 159 -41.84 -19.51 -16.73
CA ASP A 159 -41.87 -20.83 -16.11
C ASP A 159 -43.10 -21.01 -15.22
N GLN A 160 -43.51 -19.97 -14.48
CA GLN A 160 -44.76 -19.97 -13.72
C GLN A 160 -45.99 -20.13 -14.64
N GLN A 161 -46.04 -19.42 -15.77
CA GLN A 161 -47.13 -19.56 -16.74
C GLN A 161 -47.20 -20.97 -17.33
N ILE A 162 -46.05 -21.56 -17.69
CA ILE A 162 -45.97 -22.94 -18.18
C ILE A 162 -46.45 -23.92 -17.11
N LYS A 163 -46.08 -23.70 -15.85
CA LYS A 163 -46.52 -24.52 -14.72
C LYS A 163 -48.05 -24.47 -14.54
N LEU A 164 -48.67 -23.30 -14.69
CA LEU A 164 -50.13 -23.16 -14.61
C LEU A 164 -50.83 -23.89 -15.77
N LEU A 165 -50.30 -23.81 -16.98
CA LEU A 165 -50.84 -24.50 -18.15
C LEU A 165 -50.69 -26.02 -18.01
N THR A 166 -49.55 -26.50 -17.54
CA THR A 166 -49.29 -27.94 -17.36
C THR A 166 -50.08 -28.55 -16.20
N ASP A 167 -50.22 -27.86 -15.07
CA ASP A 167 -51.08 -28.32 -13.96
C ASP A 167 -52.56 -28.38 -14.37
N SER A 168 -53.00 -27.50 -15.26
CA SER A 168 -54.36 -27.57 -15.82
C SER A 168 -54.59 -28.80 -16.71
N GLN A 169 -53.54 -29.36 -17.32
CA GLN A 169 -53.64 -30.52 -18.22
C GLN A 169 -53.56 -31.88 -17.50
N HIS A 170 -52.98 -31.94 -16.30
CA HIS A 170 -52.82 -33.21 -15.56
C HIS A 170 -54.02 -33.64 -14.71
N LYS A 171 -55.06 -32.81 -14.60
CA LYS A 171 -56.31 -33.26 -13.98
C LYS A 171 -57.03 -34.14 -14.97
N THR A 172 -57.03 -35.46 -14.76
CA THR A 172 -57.99 -36.39 -15.39
C THR A 172 -59.35 -35.72 -15.32
N GLY A 173 -59.81 -35.22 -16.48
CA GLY A 173 -60.87 -34.24 -16.52
C GLY A 173 -62.07 -34.73 -15.72
N TRP A 174 -62.78 -33.82 -15.05
CA TRP A 174 -64.06 -34.18 -14.42
C TRP A 174 -64.96 -34.92 -15.42
N TRP A 175 -64.89 -34.56 -16.70
CA TRP A 175 -65.48 -35.29 -17.83
C TRP A 175 -65.02 -36.74 -18.00
N ALA A 176 -63.75 -37.07 -17.79
CA ALA A 176 -63.25 -38.45 -17.86
C ALA A 176 -63.78 -39.30 -16.69
N LYS A 177 -63.87 -38.71 -15.49
CA LYS A 177 -64.51 -39.39 -14.34
C LYS A 177 -66.02 -39.54 -14.54
N PHE A 178 -66.68 -38.49 -15.02
CA PHE A 178 -68.11 -38.46 -15.32
C PHE A 178 -68.48 -39.46 -16.43
N SER A 179 -67.74 -39.50 -17.53
CA SER A 179 -68.00 -40.45 -18.62
C SER A 179 -67.79 -41.89 -18.16
N SER A 180 -66.74 -42.15 -17.36
CA SER A 180 -66.55 -43.50 -16.79
C SER A 180 -67.69 -43.93 -15.87
N TRP A 181 -68.33 -43.00 -15.15
CA TRP A 181 -69.49 -43.30 -14.31
C TRP A 181 -70.74 -43.53 -15.16
N PHE A 182 -71.01 -42.66 -16.14
CA PHE A 182 -72.18 -42.73 -17.00
C PHE A 182 -72.21 -44.00 -17.87
N PHE A 183 -71.09 -44.36 -18.49
CA PHE A 183 -71.02 -45.53 -19.37
C PHE A 183 -70.85 -46.87 -18.63
N LYS A 184 -70.54 -46.87 -17.34
CA LYS A 184 -70.38 -48.09 -16.53
C LYS A 184 -71.63 -48.46 -15.74
N ALA A 185 -72.67 -47.62 -15.76
CA ALA A 185 -73.93 -47.84 -15.05
C ALA A 185 -75.02 -48.53 -15.89
N GLN A 186 -74.70 -48.98 -17.11
CA GLN A 186 -75.54 -49.86 -17.95
C GLN A 186 -74.95 -51.27 -17.97
#